data_AF-A0A5S4V1U9-F1
#
_entry.id   AF-A0A5S4V1U9-F1
#
_cell.length_a   1.000
_cell.length_b   1.000
_cell.length_c   1.000
_cell.angle_alpha   90.00
_cell.angle_beta   90.00
_cell.angle_gamma   90.00
#
_symmetry.space_group_name_H-M   'P 1'
#
loop_
_entity.id
_entity.type
_entity.pdbx_description
1 polymer ?
#
loop_
_entity_poly.entity_id
_entity_poly.type
_entity_poly.pdbx_seq_one_letter_code
_entity_poly.pdbx_strand_id
1 'polypeptide(L)'
;MSNLSMASKTYLEGVFGMSNGHVLDFSNASFANFFRDLNIDIYDAEQYPGFGDSKANRMRALWKNGTDAEVSSSLVALGEYVEAKTAVGPWGVDIDDNQVARLREIARGLDGTHGTTGVAEPSAGFPPTFTTEASVTANRIQIEIHEDIYSHIAQYLAGGDFFHAVEESYKLVREKLREKTGSERATDAFAPSNHENIFGHQASTAVEKDFFDGVKYLNMSIQFLRNEKAHTPATPLEPNLAIHYISLASLAYDLITRYVSEATIQEIEELVLEKRRSFRSAGAFYRAFENGKWLDSMSLPKDLESSSVRRILKHKWLDEADFTRSYDYSNVVLMRLELVAEELAAADLNQLLDQPTRDANGRDQAAGMLPFLEFMQQKYPETISPKVERWMSEQTLE
;
A
#
# COMPACT_ATOMS: atom_id res chain seq x y z
N MET A 1 3.73 -7.36 -28.29
CA MET A 1 3.08 -8.57 -27.77
C MET A 1 2.71 -8.31 -26.33
N SER A 2 1.54 -8.75 -25.89
CA SER A 2 1.06 -8.46 -24.55
C SER A 2 1.81 -9.25 -23.48
N ASN A 3 1.95 -8.66 -22.29
CA ASN A 3 2.55 -9.24 -21.11
C ASN A 3 1.54 -10.05 -20.27
N LEU A 4 0.40 -10.44 -20.86
CA LEU A 4 -0.65 -11.19 -20.18
C LEU A 4 -0.13 -12.56 -19.70
N SER A 5 -0.08 -12.73 -18.38
CA SER A 5 0.43 -13.94 -17.71
C SER A 5 -0.38 -15.19 -18.05
N MET A 6 0.23 -16.38 -17.91
CA MET A 6 -0.48 -17.65 -18.11
C MET A 6 -1.62 -17.86 -17.11
N ALA A 7 -1.47 -17.38 -15.87
CA ALA A 7 -2.52 -17.44 -14.87
C ALA A 7 -3.71 -16.54 -15.27
N SER A 8 -3.42 -15.32 -15.75
CA SER A 8 -4.43 -14.39 -16.24
C SER A 8 -5.16 -14.94 -17.47
N LYS A 9 -4.45 -15.56 -18.43
CA LYS A 9 -5.06 -16.24 -19.59
C LYS A 9 -6.01 -17.35 -19.15
N THR A 10 -5.55 -18.23 -18.26
CA THR A 10 -6.37 -19.36 -17.75
C THR A 10 -7.65 -18.87 -17.07
N TYR A 11 -7.52 -17.83 -16.27
CA TYR A 11 -8.64 -17.20 -15.59
C TYR A 11 -9.65 -16.59 -16.59
N LEU A 12 -9.16 -15.78 -17.54
CA LEU A 12 -10.01 -15.14 -18.55
C LEU A 12 -10.70 -16.14 -19.48
N GLU A 13 -10.05 -17.27 -19.82
CA GLU A 13 -10.71 -18.33 -20.58
C GLU A 13 -11.90 -18.94 -19.83
N GLY A 14 -11.79 -19.06 -18.51
CA GLY A 14 -12.89 -19.51 -17.65
C GLY A 14 -14.03 -18.49 -17.61
N VAL A 15 -13.71 -17.22 -17.32
CA VAL A 15 -14.69 -16.12 -17.23
C VAL A 15 -15.45 -15.95 -18.55
N PHE A 16 -14.76 -16.00 -19.68
CA PHE A 16 -15.37 -15.78 -20.99
C PHE A 16 -16.00 -17.04 -21.61
N GLY A 17 -15.94 -18.20 -20.94
CA GLY A 17 -16.53 -19.44 -21.45
C GLY A 17 -15.87 -19.96 -22.73
N MET A 18 -14.54 -19.91 -22.80
CA MET A 18 -13.76 -20.13 -24.03
C MET A 18 -13.45 -21.59 -24.39
N SER A 19 -13.87 -22.54 -23.56
CA SER A 19 -13.53 -23.97 -23.70
C SER A 19 -14.04 -24.60 -25.01
N ASN A 20 -15.18 -24.15 -25.53
CA ASN A 20 -15.82 -24.70 -26.73
C ASN A 20 -15.69 -23.81 -27.99
N GLY A 21 -14.75 -22.85 -27.99
CA GLY A 21 -14.58 -21.92 -29.13
C GLY A 21 -15.50 -20.70 -29.09
N HIS A 22 -16.36 -20.59 -28.07
CA HIS A 22 -17.24 -19.45 -27.82
C HIS A 22 -16.55 -18.37 -26.99
N VAL A 23 -17.14 -17.17 -26.93
CA VAL A 23 -16.73 -16.07 -26.04
C VAL A 23 -18.04 -15.38 -25.65
N LEU A 24 -18.41 -15.46 -24.36
CA LEU A 24 -19.69 -14.95 -23.84
C LEU A 24 -20.89 -15.37 -24.71
N ASP A 25 -21.88 -14.50 -24.89
CA ASP A 25 -23.05 -14.72 -25.76
C ASP A 25 -22.84 -14.25 -27.21
N PHE A 26 -21.61 -13.93 -27.62
CA PHE A 26 -21.35 -13.35 -28.93
C PHE A 26 -21.58 -14.36 -30.09
N SER A 27 -22.31 -13.90 -31.11
CA SER A 27 -22.26 -14.46 -32.47
C SER A 27 -20.97 -14.03 -33.17
N ASN A 28 -20.57 -14.70 -34.25
CA ASN A 28 -19.36 -14.28 -35.00
C ASN A 28 -19.46 -12.85 -35.53
N ALA A 29 -20.67 -12.42 -35.95
CA ALA A 29 -20.91 -11.07 -36.42
C ALA A 29 -20.85 -10.02 -35.31
N SER A 30 -21.47 -10.29 -34.14
CA SER A 30 -21.42 -9.37 -33.00
C SER A 30 -20.03 -9.30 -32.37
N PHE A 31 -19.28 -10.40 -32.34
CA PHE A 31 -17.88 -10.43 -31.92
C PHE A 31 -16.99 -9.58 -32.83
N ALA A 32 -17.13 -9.72 -34.15
CA ALA A 32 -16.37 -8.90 -35.10
C ALA A 32 -16.69 -7.40 -34.96
N ASN A 33 -17.97 -7.06 -34.78
CA ASN A 33 -18.38 -5.66 -34.60
C ASN A 33 -17.87 -5.08 -33.27
N PHE A 34 -17.95 -5.84 -32.17
CA PHE A 34 -17.47 -5.43 -30.86
C PHE A 34 -15.99 -5.02 -30.89
N PHE A 35 -15.12 -5.82 -31.50
CA PHE A 35 -13.70 -5.48 -31.62
C PHE A 35 -13.43 -4.36 -32.62
N ARG A 36 -14.27 -4.21 -33.67
CA ARG A 36 -14.15 -3.09 -34.61
C ARG A 36 -14.36 -1.74 -33.91
N ASP A 37 -15.25 -1.66 -32.92
CA ASP A 37 -15.48 -0.44 -32.14
C ASP A 37 -14.24 -0.05 -31.31
N LEU A 38 -13.37 -1.02 -31.02
CA LEU A 38 -12.06 -0.82 -30.37
C LEU A 38 -10.93 -0.58 -31.39
N ASN A 39 -11.25 -0.42 -32.67
CA ASN A 39 -10.30 -0.33 -33.77
C ASN A 39 -9.38 -1.56 -33.90
N ILE A 40 -9.89 -2.75 -33.55
CA ILE A 40 -9.20 -4.04 -33.66
C ILE A 40 -9.94 -4.91 -34.69
N ASP A 41 -9.26 -5.31 -35.78
CA ASP A 41 -9.76 -6.37 -36.66
C ASP A 41 -9.33 -7.75 -36.12
N ILE A 42 -10.17 -8.30 -35.24
CA ILE A 42 -9.88 -9.56 -34.53
C ILE A 42 -9.70 -10.79 -35.44
N TYR A 43 -10.10 -10.70 -36.71
CA TYR A 43 -9.94 -11.77 -37.70
C TYR A 43 -8.78 -11.56 -38.68
N ASP A 44 -8.02 -10.46 -38.54
CA ASP A 44 -6.81 -10.21 -39.35
C ASP A 44 -5.80 -11.36 -39.14
N ALA A 45 -5.59 -12.14 -40.20
CA ALA A 45 -4.72 -13.31 -40.16
C ALA A 45 -3.22 -12.95 -40.24
N GLU A 46 -2.89 -11.72 -40.67
CA GLU A 46 -1.52 -11.21 -40.69
C GLU A 46 -1.15 -10.63 -39.32
N GLN A 47 -2.05 -9.86 -38.69
CA GLN A 47 -1.83 -9.25 -37.38
C GLN A 47 -1.98 -10.27 -36.23
N TYR A 48 -2.92 -11.21 -36.33
CA TYR A 48 -3.21 -12.20 -35.28
C TYR A 48 -3.10 -13.65 -35.79
N PRO A 49 -1.89 -14.12 -36.15
CA PRO A 49 -1.68 -15.45 -36.72
C PRO A 49 -1.66 -16.57 -35.67
N GLY A 50 -1.81 -17.80 -36.15
CA GLY A 50 -1.40 -19.02 -35.41
C GLY A 50 -2.50 -19.72 -34.63
N PHE A 51 -3.75 -19.25 -34.70
CA PHE A 51 -4.92 -19.91 -34.12
C PHE A 51 -6.07 -19.94 -35.13
N GLY A 52 -6.92 -20.98 -35.11
CA GLY A 52 -8.03 -21.12 -36.06
C GLY A 52 -9.14 -20.06 -35.90
N ASP A 53 -10.21 -20.15 -36.69
CA ASP A 53 -11.22 -19.08 -36.82
C ASP A 53 -12.34 -19.05 -35.77
N SER A 54 -12.25 -19.82 -34.70
CA SER A 54 -13.21 -19.70 -33.59
C SER A 54 -12.97 -18.40 -32.80
N LYS A 55 -14.03 -17.83 -32.21
CA LYS A 55 -13.91 -16.59 -31.40
C LYS A 55 -12.87 -16.75 -30.28
N ALA A 56 -12.87 -17.90 -29.60
CA ALA A 56 -11.90 -18.16 -28.55
C ALA A 56 -10.46 -18.22 -29.11
N ASN A 57 -10.27 -18.82 -30.27
CA ASN A 57 -8.95 -18.87 -30.92
C ASN A 57 -8.49 -17.49 -31.37
N ARG A 58 -9.40 -16.66 -31.89
CA ARG A 58 -9.09 -15.27 -32.25
C ARG A 58 -8.78 -14.40 -31.03
N MET A 59 -9.49 -14.60 -29.92
CA MET A 59 -9.13 -13.99 -28.64
C MET A 59 -7.73 -14.41 -28.16
N ARG A 60 -7.39 -15.71 -28.25
CA ARG A 60 -6.03 -16.20 -27.92
C ARG A 60 -4.96 -15.62 -28.85
N ALA A 61 -5.28 -15.43 -30.13
CA ALA A 61 -4.41 -14.80 -31.11
C ALA A 61 -4.14 -13.32 -30.78
N LEU A 62 -5.16 -12.59 -30.34
CA LEU A 62 -5.02 -11.24 -29.81
C LEU A 62 -4.14 -11.22 -28.56
N TRP A 63 -4.41 -12.07 -27.57
CA TRP A 63 -3.58 -12.14 -26.35
C TRP A 63 -2.12 -12.50 -26.61
N LYS A 64 -1.84 -13.27 -27.66
CA LYS A 64 -0.46 -13.66 -28.02
C LYS A 64 0.26 -12.57 -28.80
N ASN A 65 -0.38 -12.00 -29.81
CA ASN A 65 0.29 -11.18 -30.82
C ASN A 65 0.01 -9.68 -30.66
N GLY A 66 -1.13 -9.31 -30.07
CA GLY A 66 -1.52 -7.92 -29.82
C GLY A 66 -0.63 -7.20 -28.81
N THR A 67 -0.74 -5.88 -28.78
CA THR A 67 -0.10 -5.00 -27.81
C THR A 67 -0.82 -5.03 -26.45
N ASP A 68 -0.13 -4.59 -25.41
CA ASP A 68 -0.73 -4.45 -24.08
C ASP A 68 -1.96 -3.50 -24.08
N ALA A 69 -1.92 -2.42 -24.87
CA ALA A 69 -3.04 -1.50 -25.03
C ALA A 69 -4.25 -2.14 -25.74
N GLU A 70 -4.03 -2.92 -26.80
CA GLU A 70 -5.11 -3.64 -27.50
C GLU A 70 -5.75 -4.69 -26.58
N VAL A 71 -4.94 -5.44 -25.80
CA VAL A 71 -5.47 -6.42 -24.86
C VAL A 71 -6.18 -5.74 -23.70
N SER A 72 -5.59 -4.69 -23.11
CA SER A 72 -6.21 -3.91 -22.03
C SER A 72 -7.58 -3.36 -22.42
N SER A 73 -7.64 -2.60 -23.53
CA SER A 73 -8.88 -2.00 -24.01
C SER A 73 -9.96 -3.04 -24.32
N SER A 74 -9.58 -4.19 -24.89
CA SER A 74 -10.51 -5.30 -25.09
C SER A 74 -11.08 -5.87 -23.80
N LEU A 75 -10.26 -6.05 -22.76
CA LEU A 75 -10.70 -6.56 -21.47
C LEU A 75 -11.60 -5.58 -20.76
N VAL A 76 -11.28 -4.27 -20.77
CA VAL A 76 -12.14 -3.22 -20.19
C VAL A 76 -13.53 -3.26 -20.84
N ALA A 77 -13.60 -3.21 -22.17
CA ALA A 77 -14.86 -3.21 -22.89
C ALA A 77 -15.68 -4.50 -22.67
N LEU A 78 -15.02 -5.65 -22.52
CA LEU A 78 -15.71 -6.92 -22.22
C LEU A 78 -16.28 -6.92 -20.81
N GLY A 79 -15.58 -6.31 -19.84
CA GLY A 79 -16.10 -6.11 -18.49
C GLY A 79 -17.35 -5.22 -18.48
N GLU A 80 -17.31 -4.10 -19.19
CA GLU A 80 -18.47 -3.20 -19.37
C GLU A 80 -19.65 -3.91 -20.05
N TYR A 81 -19.38 -4.75 -21.05
CA TYR A 81 -20.40 -5.55 -21.72
C TYR A 81 -21.08 -6.54 -20.76
N VAL A 82 -20.31 -7.23 -19.92
CA VAL A 82 -20.83 -8.16 -18.91
C VAL A 82 -21.72 -7.43 -17.90
N GLU A 83 -21.30 -6.27 -17.41
CA GLU A 83 -22.09 -5.47 -16.46
C GLU A 83 -23.39 -4.95 -17.10
N ALA A 84 -23.31 -4.40 -18.31
CA ALA A 84 -24.47 -3.89 -19.03
C ALA A 84 -25.50 -5.00 -19.26
N LYS A 85 -25.04 -6.20 -19.63
CA LYS A 85 -25.93 -7.36 -19.81
C LYS A 85 -26.55 -7.82 -18.50
N THR A 86 -25.76 -7.89 -17.43
CA THR A 86 -26.22 -8.30 -16.10
C THR A 86 -27.24 -7.33 -15.53
N ALA A 87 -27.06 -6.02 -15.77
CA ALA A 87 -28.01 -4.99 -15.37
C ALA A 87 -29.36 -5.06 -16.10
N VAL A 88 -29.39 -5.57 -17.34
CA VAL A 88 -30.62 -5.70 -18.15
C VAL A 88 -31.41 -6.97 -17.79
N GLY A 89 -30.76 -7.97 -17.18
CA GLY A 89 -31.39 -9.19 -16.66
C GLY A 89 -30.61 -10.46 -17.02
N PRO A 90 -31.08 -11.64 -16.59
CA PRO A 90 -30.37 -12.90 -16.84
C PRO A 90 -30.20 -13.18 -18.34
N TRP A 91 -28.95 -13.39 -18.76
CA TRP A 91 -28.58 -13.55 -20.18
C TRP A 91 -27.81 -14.85 -20.47
N GLY A 92 -27.86 -15.82 -19.55
CA GLY A 92 -27.30 -17.17 -19.73
C GLY A 92 -25.80 -17.30 -19.46
N VAL A 93 -25.17 -16.22 -19.01
CA VAL A 93 -23.78 -16.18 -18.54
C VAL A 93 -23.79 -15.77 -17.07
N ASP A 94 -23.20 -16.60 -16.21
CA ASP A 94 -23.11 -16.37 -14.77
C ASP A 94 -21.69 -15.91 -14.44
N ILE A 95 -21.44 -14.61 -14.60
CA ILE A 95 -20.19 -13.95 -14.22
C ILE A 95 -20.52 -13.04 -13.05
N ASP A 96 -19.88 -13.29 -11.91
CA ASP A 96 -20.08 -12.49 -10.71
C ASP A 96 -19.22 -11.20 -10.71
N ASP A 97 -19.55 -10.28 -9.81
CA ASP A 97 -18.85 -8.99 -9.68
C ASP A 97 -17.37 -9.15 -9.35
N ASN A 98 -16.97 -10.21 -8.61
CA ASN A 98 -15.56 -10.49 -8.33
C ASN A 98 -14.84 -10.89 -9.62
N GLN A 99 -15.55 -11.61 -10.49
CA GLN A 99 -14.97 -12.06 -11.74
C GLN A 99 -14.70 -10.90 -12.69
N VAL A 100 -15.62 -9.93 -12.74
CA VAL A 100 -15.47 -8.66 -13.48
C VAL A 100 -14.37 -7.79 -12.85
N ALA A 101 -14.32 -7.69 -11.52
CA ALA A 101 -13.29 -6.91 -10.81
C ALA A 101 -11.88 -7.42 -11.13
N ARG A 102 -11.65 -8.73 -11.04
CA ARG A 102 -10.36 -9.34 -11.37
C ARG A 102 -10.00 -9.21 -12.85
N LEU A 103 -10.99 -9.26 -13.75
CA LEU A 103 -10.78 -8.97 -15.17
C LEU A 103 -10.29 -7.52 -15.38
N ARG A 104 -10.83 -6.55 -14.63
CA ARG A 104 -10.37 -5.15 -14.68
C ARG A 104 -8.97 -4.96 -14.12
N GLU A 105 -8.62 -5.65 -13.04
CA GLU A 105 -7.26 -5.64 -12.49
C GLU A 105 -6.25 -6.14 -13.53
N ILE A 106 -6.58 -7.24 -14.21
CA ILE A 106 -5.75 -7.77 -15.30
C ILE A 106 -5.62 -6.75 -16.43
N ALA A 107 -6.72 -6.08 -16.83
CA ALA A 107 -6.68 -5.05 -17.87
C ALA A 107 -5.79 -3.87 -17.48
N ARG A 108 -5.96 -3.33 -16.26
CA ARG A 108 -5.14 -2.23 -15.72
C ARG A 108 -3.66 -2.58 -15.62
N GLY A 109 -3.34 -3.83 -15.27
CA GLY A 109 -1.95 -4.31 -15.24
C GLY A 109 -1.27 -4.33 -16.62
N LEU A 110 -2.04 -4.34 -17.71
CA LEU A 110 -1.51 -4.28 -19.08
C LEU A 110 -1.39 -2.84 -19.59
N ASP A 111 -2.27 -1.94 -19.19
CA ASP A 111 -2.28 -0.54 -19.65
C ASP A 111 -1.04 0.28 -19.23
N GLY A 112 -0.08 -0.34 -18.53
CA GLY A 112 1.13 0.32 -18.03
C GLY A 112 0.84 1.37 -16.96
N THR A 113 -0.43 1.55 -16.58
CA THR A 113 -0.90 2.60 -15.66
C THR A 113 -1.05 2.14 -14.22
N HIS A 114 -0.74 0.88 -13.87
CA HIS A 114 -0.51 0.49 -12.48
C HIS A 114 0.55 -0.62 -12.34
N GLY A 115 1.80 -0.23 -12.61
CA GLY A 115 2.95 -0.65 -11.80
C GLY A 115 3.38 0.50 -10.88
N THR A 116 2.43 1.28 -10.39
CA THR A 116 2.62 2.46 -9.53
C THR A 116 1.28 2.80 -8.91
N THR A 117 1.18 2.63 -7.59
CA THR A 117 0.40 3.55 -6.76
C THR A 117 0.92 4.96 -7.05
N GLY A 118 0.07 5.81 -7.60
CA GLY A 118 0.49 7.15 -8.02
C GLY A 118 -0.68 8.11 -8.20
N VAL A 119 -0.97 8.85 -7.13
CA VAL A 119 -1.30 10.28 -7.15
C VAL A 119 -2.56 10.69 -7.93
N ALA A 120 -3.66 10.84 -7.19
CA ALA A 120 -4.60 11.91 -7.49
C ALA A 120 -3.84 13.24 -7.46
N GLU A 121 -4.04 14.09 -8.48
CA GLU A 121 -3.50 15.46 -8.49
C GLU A 121 -3.74 16.17 -7.14
N PRO A 122 -2.79 17.00 -6.70
CA PRO A 122 -2.78 17.56 -5.36
C PRO A 122 -3.94 18.54 -5.19
N SER A 123 -4.97 18.13 -4.46
CA SER A 123 -5.71 19.09 -3.65
C SER A 123 -4.73 19.57 -2.58
N ALA A 124 -4.22 20.78 -2.75
CA ALA A 124 -3.38 21.45 -1.76
C ALA A 124 -3.96 21.27 -0.35
N GLY A 125 -3.21 20.64 0.56
CA GLY A 125 -3.42 20.77 2.01
C GLY A 125 -3.63 19.52 2.86
N PHE A 126 -3.59 18.28 2.34
CA PHE A 126 -3.72 17.09 3.21
C PHE A 126 -2.47 16.19 3.26
N PRO A 127 -2.01 15.79 4.47
CA PRO A 127 -0.92 14.82 4.63
C PRO A 127 -1.27 13.44 4.03
N PRO A 128 -0.26 12.67 3.56
CA PRO A 128 -0.47 11.32 3.06
C PRO A 128 -1.04 10.44 4.16
N THR A 129 -1.97 9.56 3.79
CA THR A 129 -2.72 8.75 4.74
C THR A 129 -2.76 7.28 4.32
N PHE A 130 -2.60 6.37 5.29
CA PHE A 130 -2.48 4.92 5.07
C PHE A 130 -3.83 4.20 5.17
N THR A 131 -3.95 3.06 4.52
CA THR A 131 -5.04 2.08 4.70
C THR A 131 -4.44 0.68 4.67
N THR A 132 -4.78 -0.15 5.64
CA THR A 132 -4.57 -1.62 5.61
C THR A 132 -5.24 -2.25 4.40
N GLU A 133 -4.68 -3.30 3.81
CA GLU A 133 -5.30 -3.96 2.67
C GLU A 133 -6.65 -4.58 3.08
N ALA A 134 -7.67 -4.38 2.24
CA ALA A 134 -8.99 -4.95 2.44
C ALA A 134 -9.48 -5.57 1.13
N SER A 135 -9.97 -6.80 1.20
CA SER A 135 -10.64 -7.45 0.08
C SER A 135 -12.06 -7.85 0.47
N VAL A 136 -12.96 -7.77 -0.50
CA VAL A 136 -14.34 -8.21 -0.34
C VAL A 136 -14.54 -9.36 -1.31
N THR A 137 -15.03 -10.50 -0.81
CA THR A 137 -15.35 -11.66 -1.64
C THR A 137 -16.71 -12.19 -1.22
N ALA A 138 -17.71 -12.04 -2.11
CA ALA A 138 -19.11 -12.31 -1.83
C ALA A 138 -19.60 -11.54 -0.58
N ASN A 139 -19.98 -12.25 0.49
CA ASN A 139 -20.41 -11.65 1.76
C ASN A 139 -19.32 -11.66 2.84
N ARG A 140 -18.06 -11.85 2.46
CA ARG A 140 -16.91 -11.86 3.37
C ARG A 140 -16.08 -10.61 3.13
N ILE A 141 -15.78 -9.93 4.23
CA ILE A 141 -14.81 -8.84 4.27
C ILE A 141 -13.56 -9.41 4.92
N GLN A 142 -12.46 -9.41 4.18
CA GLN A 142 -11.14 -9.63 4.73
C GLN A 142 -10.51 -8.26 4.96
N ILE A 143 -10.19 -7.98 6.21
CA ILE A 143 -9.52 -6.75 6.62
C ILE A 143 -8.32 -7.15 7.46
N GLU A 144 -7.20 -6.48 7.22
CA GLU A 144 -6.04 -6.64 8.08
C GLU A 144 -6.22 -5.83 9.37
N ILE A 145 -5.87 -6.44 10.50
CA ILE A 145 -5.87 -5.75 11.78
C ILE A 145 -4.67 -4.81 11.79
N HIS A 146 -4.85 -3.58 12.28
CA HIS A 146 -3.76 -2.64 12.43
C HIS A 146 -2.61 -3.29 13.23
N GLU A 147 -1.37 -3.19 12.76
CA GLU A 147 -0.26 -4.00 13.28
C GLU A 147 0.07 -3.74 14.75
N ASP A 148 0.03 -2.48 15.20
CA ASP A 148 0.21 -2.15 16.62
C ASP A 148 -0.86 -2.82 17.49
N ILE A 149 -2.12 -2.85 17.00
CA ILE A 149 -3.23 -3.54 17.66
C ILE A 149 -2.96 -5.05 17.65
N TYR A 150 -2.62 -5.64 16.49
CA TYR A 150 -2.37 -7.07 16.36
C TYR A 150 -1.21 -7.52 17.25
N SER A 151 -0.09 -6.80 17.26
CA SER A 151 1.08 -7.10 18.08
C SER A 151 0.75 -7.12 19.57
N HIS A 152 -0.14 -6.22 20.02
CA HIS A 152 -0.61 -6.16 21.39
C HIS A 152 -1.56 -7.32 21.76
N ILE A 153 -2.36 -7.80 20.81
CA ILE A 153 -3.44 -8.78 21.09
C ILE A 153 -3.22 -10.20 20.55
N ALA A 154 -2.15 -10.43 19.78
CA ALA A 154 -1.90 -11.69 19.07
C ALA A 154 -1.94 -12.93 19.99
N GLN A 155 -1.38 -12.80 21.21
CA GLN A 155 -1.40 -13.90 22.19
C GLN A 155 -2.82 -14.31 22.61
N TYR A 156 -3.75 -13.36 22.72
CA TYR A 156 -5.13 -13.63 23.09
C TYR A 156 -5.88 -14.29 21.93
N LEU A 157 -5.65 -13.82 20.70
CA LEU A 157 -6.23 -14.43 19.50
C LEU A 157 -5.76 -15.88 19.32
N ALA A 158 -4.46 -16.13 19.47
CA ALA A 158 -3.88 -17.47 19.40
C ALA A 158 -4.43 -18.41 20.50
N GLY A 159 -4.71 -17.86 21.69
CA GLY A 159 -5.31 -18.58 22.80
C GLY A 159 -6.84 -18.77 22.71
N GLY A 160 -7.50 -18.19 21.70
CA GLY A 160 -8.97 -18.16 21.58
C GLY A 160 -9.66 -17.26 22.63
N ASP A 161 -8.90 -16.40 23.30
CA ASP A 161 -9.40 -15.46 24.31
C ASP A 161 -9.86 -14.15 23.66
N PHE A 162 -10.93 -14.25 22.88
CA PHE A 162 -11.48 -13.15 22.09
C PHE A 162 -12.01 -12.00 22.96
N PHE A 163 -12.43 -12.27 24.19
CA PHE A 163 -12.87 -11.24 25.11
C PHE A 163 -11.70 -10.32 25.51
N HIS A 164 -10.59 -10.90 25.97
CA HIS A 164 -9.40 -10.12 26.33
C HIS A 164 -8.78 -9.45 25.11
N ALA A 165 -8.79 -10.10 23.94
CA ALA A 165 -8.32 -9.48 22.70
C ALA A 165 -9.05 -8.14 22.41
N VAL A 166 -10.37 -8.10 22.59
CA VAL A 166 -11.16 -6.87 22.41
C VAL A 166 -10.92 -5.85 23.53
N GLU A 167 -10.83 -6.28 24.79
CA GLU A 167 -10.55 -5.35 25.89
C GLU A 167 -9.18 -4.68 25.74
N GLU A 168 -8.17 -5.47 25.37
CA GLU A 168 -6.80 -4.99 25.18
C GLU A 168 -6.67 -4.11 23.93
N SER A 169 -7.38 -4.41 22.84
CA SER A 169 -7.40 -3.50 21.68
C SER A 169 -8.00 -2.13 22.03
N TYR A 170 -9.06 -2.08 22.83
CA TYR A 170 -9.66 -0.82 23.28
C TYR A 170 -8.81 -0.07 24.29
N LYS A 171 -8.10 -0.78 25.18
CA LYS A 171 -7.12 -0.17 26.08
C LYS A 171 -6.01 0.49 25.27
N LEU A 172 -5.48 -0.19 24.25
CA LEU A 172 -4.40 0.33 23.41
C LEU A 172 -4.81 1.62 22.69
N VAL A 173 -6.00 1.68 22.10
CA VAL A 173 -6.52 2.91 21.45
C VAL A 173 -6.56 4.08 22.45
N ARG A 174 -7.08 3.85 23.65
CA ARG A 174 -7.20 4.90 24.67
C ARG A 174 -5.85 5.34 25.23
N GLU A 175 -4.91 4.41 25.36
CA GLU A 175 -3.54 4.73 25.75
C GLU A 175 -2.85 5.58 24.68
N LYS A 176 -2.96 5.21 23.40
CA LYS A 176 -2.42 6.01 22.30
C LYS A 176 -3.04 7.41 22.25
N LEU A 177 -4.34 7.51 22.47
CA LEU A 177 -5.03 8.80 22.57
C LEU A 177 -4.51 9.64 23.75
N ARG A 178 -4.24 9.02 24.90
CA ARG A 178 -3.61 9.69 26.06
C ARG A 178 -2.20 10.15 25.77
N GLU A 179 -1.40 9.34 25.08
CA GLU A 179 -0.03 9.71 24.66
C GLU A 179 -0.05 10.99 23.80
N LYS A 180 -0.98 11.08 22.84
CA LYS A 180 -1.09 12.24 21.93
C LYS A 180 -1.69 13.50 22.57
N THR A 181 -2.58 13.33 23.56
CA THR A 181 -3.46 14.43 24.00
C THR A 181 -3.38 14.72 25.50
N GLY A 182 -2.68 13.89 26.27
CA GLY A 182 -2.66 13.92 27.73
C GLY A 182 -3.94 13.40 28.39
N SER A 183 -4.94 12.95 27.62
CA SER A 183 -6.23 12.47 28.16
C SER A 183 -6.69 11.17 27.53
N GLU A 184 -7.18 10.25 28.37
CA GLU A 184 -7.86 9.04 27.89
C GLU A 184 -9.36 9.24 27.65
N ARG A 185 -9.92 10.39 28.07
CA ARG A 185 -11.35 10.69 27.92
C ARG A 185 -11.55 11.34 26.57
N ALA A 186 -12.23 10.67 25.65
CA ALA A 186 -12.36 11.12 24.26
C ALA A 186 -12.94 12.54 24.15
N THR A 187 -13.86 12.96 25.03
CA THR A 187 -14.37 14.33 25.02
C THR A 187 -13.30 15.40 25.30
N ASP A 188 -12.30 15.06 26.11
CA ASP A 188 -11.25 15.99 26.51
C ASP A 188 -10.03 15.87 25.57
N ALA A 189 -9.74 14.65 25.14
CA ALA A 189 -8.70 14.36 24.17
C ALA A 189 -8.91 15.11 22.84
N PHE A 190 -10.17 15.19 22.36
CA PHE A 190 -10.55 15.91 21.15
C PHE A 190 -10.95 17.38 21.41
N ALA A 191 -10.39 18.01 22.44
CA ALA A 191 -10.48 19.46 22.58
C ALA A 191 -9.73 20.16 21.41
N PRO A 192 -10.14 21.37 20.99
CA PRO A 192 -9.50 22.08 19.88
C PRO A 192 -7.97 22.25 20.02
N SER A 193 -7.48 22.37 21.25
CA SER A 193 -6.04 22.45 21.55
C SER A 193 -5.23 21.21 21.15
N ASN A 194 -5.90 20.08 20.95
CA ASN A 194 -5.27 18.79 20.64
C ASN A 194 -5.46 18.37 19.18
N HIS A 195 -6.22 19.13 18.37
CA HIS A 195 -6.49 18.76 16.98
C HIS A 195 -5.20 18.64 16.15
N GLU A 196 -4.25 19.54 16.33
CA GLU A 196 -2.95 19.45 15.64
C GLU A 196 -2.19 18.16 16.00
N ASN A 197 -2.28 17.67 17.25
CA ASN A 197 -1.60 16.44 17.66
C ASN A 197 -2.24 15.18 17.07
N ILE A 198 -3.55 15.21 16.82
CA ILE A 198 -4.32 14.08 16.29
C ILE A 198 -4.35 14.09 14.76
N PHE A 199 -4.60 15.26 14.17
CA PHE A 199 -4.90 15.45 12.74
C PHE A 199 -3.79 16.17 11.97
N GLY A 200 -2.74 16.65 12.64
CA GLY A 200 -1.65 17.42 12.05
C GLY A 200 -1.99 18.89 11.76
N HIS A 201 -3.26 19.29 11.89
CA HIS A 201 -3.72 20.66 11.61
C HIS A 201 -5.05 20.96 12.33
N GLN A 202 -5.42 22.23 12.34
CA GLN A 202 -6.76 22.67 12.75
C GLN A 202 -7.73 22.52 11.57
N ALA A 203 -8.97 22.13 11.87
CA ALA A 203 -10.03 22.08 10.86
C ALA A 203 -10.23 23.46 10.23
N SER A 204 -10.06 23.53 8.93
CA SER A 204 -10.18 24.72 8.09
C SER A 204 -11.57 24.84 7.44
N THR A 205 -12.27 23.72 7.29
CA THR A 205 -13.59 23.64 6.67
C THR A 205 -14.65 23.02 7.59
N ALA A 206 -15.92 23.26 7.29
CA ALA A 206 -17.02 22.60 8.00
C ALA A 206 -16.98 21.07 7.81
N VAL A 207 -16.59 20.60 6.62
CA VAL A 207 -16.46 19.17 6.32
C VAL A 207 -15.37 18.52 7.17
N GLU A 208 -14.22 19.17 7.32
CA GLU A 208 -13.14 18.70 8.21
C GLU A 208 -13.57 18.68 9.67
N LYS A 209 -14.30 19.70 10.10
CA LYS A 209 -14.83 19.74 11.46
C LYS A 209 -15.76 18.56 11.72
N ASP A 210 -16.67 18.27 10.79
CA ASP A 210 -17.58 17.12 10.88
C ASP A 210 -16.80 15.79 10.90
N PHE A 211 -15.72 15.69 10.13
CA PHE A 211 -14.81 14.55 10.17
C PHE A 211 -14.11 14.41 11.54
N PHE A 212 -13.57 15.49 12.11
CA PHE A 212 -12.92 15.49 13.42
C PHE A 212 -13.90 15.06 14.52
N ASP A 213 -15.14 15.57 14.48
CA ASP A 213 -16.21 15.15 15.37
C ASP A 213 -16.58 13.67 15.17
N GLY A 214 -16.57 13.17 13.92
CA GLY A 214 -16.75 11.75 13.62
C GLY A 214 -15.70 10.85 14.30
N VAL A 215 -14.43 11.21 14.20
CA VAL A 215 -13.31 10.48 14.84
C VAL A 215 -13.43 10.53 16.37
N LYS A 216 -13.85 11.68 16.92
CA LYS A 216 -14.17 11.83 18.35
C LYS A 216 -15.31 10.90 18.78
N TYR A 217 -16.41 10.84 18.04
CA TYR A 217 -17.54 9.95 18.36
C TYR A 217 -17.16 8.47 18.29
N LEU A 218 -16.28 8.10 17.36
CA LEU A 218 -15.73 6.75 17.27
C LEU A 218 -14.95 6.39 18.55
N ASN A 219 -14.07 7.28 19.00
CA ASN A 219 -13.29 7.09 20.22
C ASN A 219 -14.16 7.12 21.49
N MET A 220 -15.22 7.94 21.51
CA MET A 220 -16.24 7.87 22.56
C MET A 220 -16.94 6.51 22.58
N SER A 221 -17.27 5.95 21.42
CA SER A 221 -17.89 4.63 21.31
C SER A 221 -16.99 3.54 21.91
N ILE A 222 -15.70 3.55 21.59
CA ILE A 222 -14.70 2.65 22.20
C ILE A 222 -14.67 2.80 23.72
N GLN A 223 -14.68 4.04 24.23
CA GLN A 223 -14.68 4.31 25.66
C GLN A 223 -15.90 3.69 26.37
N PHE A 224 -17.10 3.80 25.79
CA PHE A 224 -18.33 3.28 26.41
C PHE A 224 -18.50 1.77 26.21
N LEU A 225 -18.15 1.22 25.04
CA LEU A 225 -18.19 -0.22 24.77
C LEU A 225 -17.19 -1.00 25.63
N ARG A 226 -16.03 -0.42 25.95
CA ARG A 226 -15.11 -1.00 26.94
C ARG A 226 -15.76 -1.08 28.32
N ASN A 227 -16.44 -0.01 28.75
CA ASN A 227 -17.03 0.05 30.09
C ASN A 227 -18.17 -0.96 30.29
N GLU A 228 -18.93 -1.27 29.24
CA GLU A 228 -19.91 -2.36 29.26
C GLU A 228 -19.26 -3.71 29.64
N LYS A 229 -18.05 -3.96 29.12
CA LYS A 229 -17.32 -5.22 29.32
C LYS A 229 -16.57 -5.28 30.66
N ALA A 230 -16.14 -4.13 31.19
CA ALA A 230 -15.31 -4.02 32.40
C ALA A 230 -15.95 -4.57 33.70
N HIS A 231 -17.26 -4.80 33.72
CA HIS A 231 -18.00 -5.32 34.88
C HIS A 231 -18.62 -6.71 34.65
N THR A 232 -18.35 -7.32 33.50
CA THR A 232 -18.86 -8.65 33.15
C THR A 232 -17.72 -9.67 33.32
N PRO A 233 -17.89 -10.74 34.12
CA PRO A 233 -16.93 -11.85 34.14
C PRO A 233 -16.69 -12.34 32.72
N ALA A 234 -15.44 -12.70 32.36
CA ALA A 234 -15.07 -13.11 31.00
C ALA A 234 -16.07 -14.12 30.41
N THR A 235 -17.02 -13.61 29.62
CA THR A 235 -17.99 -14.43 28.90
C THR A 235 -17.37 -14.84 27.57
N PRO A 236 -17.61 -16.07 27.10
CA PRO A 236 -17.22 -16.46 25.75
C PRO A 236 -17.76 -15.45 24.74
N LEU A 237 -16.87 -14.73 24.05
CA LEU A 237 -17.23 -13.83 22.96
C LEU A 237 -17.12 -14.60 21.65
N GLU A 238 -18.17 -14.53 20.83
CA GLU A 238 -18.18 -15.17 19.52
C GLU A 238 -17.08 -14.55 18.62
N PRO A 239 -16.29 -15.37 17.89
CA PRO A 239 -15.13 -14.88 17.16
C PRO A 239 -15.43 -13.78 16.14
N ASN A 240 -16.48 -13.91 15.32
CA ASN A 240 -16.80 -12.88 14.33
C ASN A 240 -17.16 -11.54 14.99
N LEU A 241 -17.96 -11.57 16.06
CA LEU A 241 -18.29 -10.39 16.85
C LEU A 241 -17.04 -9.76 17.48
N ALA A 242 -16.10 -10.57 17.95
CA ALA A 242 -14.83 -10.08 18.46
C ALA A 242 -14.01 -9.39 17.36
N ILE A 243 -13.95 -9.97 16.17
CA ILE A 243 -13.30 -9.34 15.01
C ILE A 243 -13.95 -8.00 14.71
N HIS A 244 -15.28 -7.88 14.66
CA HIS A 244 -15.94 -6.58 14.45
C HIS A 244 -15.53 -5.50 15.46
N TYR A 245 -15.42 -5.85 16.74
CA TYR A 245 -14.94 -4.91 17.76
C TYR A 245 -13.46 -4.56 17.59
N ILE A 246 -12.63 -5.52 17.22
CA ILE A 246 -11.21 -5.29 16.92
C ILE A 246 -11.07 -4.40 15.68
N SER A 247 -11.89 -4.60 14.64
CA SER A 247 -11.93 -3.74 13.45
C SER A 247 -12.28 -2.29 13.81
N LEU A 248 -13.24 -2.11 14.73
CA LEU A 248 -13.56 -0.78 15.26
C LEU A 248 -12.36 -0.15 15.98
N ALA A 249 -11.62 -0.94 16.76
CA ALA A 249 -10.40 -0.50 17.43
C ALA A 249 -9.32 -0.11 16.42
N SER A 250 -9.08 -0.95 15.41
CA SER A 250 -8.11 -0.70 14.33
C SER A 250 -8.42 0.59 13.58
N LEU A 251 -9.69 0.81 13.19
CA LEU A 251 -10.09 2.05 12.52
C LEU A 251 -9.88 3.28 13.41
N ALA A 252 -10.27 3.21 14.67
CA ALA A 252 -10.08 4.34 15.58
C ALA A 252 -8.61 4.62 15.87
N TYR A 253 -7.79 3.57 15.99
CA TYR A 253 -6.34 3.69 16.14
C TYR A 253 -5.73 4.36 14.92
N ASP A 254 -6.02 3.85 13.72
CA ASP A 254 -5.54 4.40 12.45
C ASP A 254 -5.89 5.89 12.31
N LEU A 255 -7.14 6.27 12.59
CA LEU A 255 -7.58 7.66 12.46
C LEU A 255 -6.91 8.64 13.43
N ILE A 256 -6.38 8.16 14.58
CA ILE A 256 -5.65 9.01 15.53
C ILE A 256 -4.13 8.93 15.36
N THR A 257 -3.61 7.95 14.62
CA THR A 257 -2.16 7.78 14.34
C THR A 257 -1.76 8.10 12.90
N ARG A 258 -2.73 8.31 12.01
CA ARG A 258 -2.53 8.64 10.58
C ARG A 258 -1.66 9.87 10.32
N TYR A 259 -1.51 10.74 11.31
CA TYR A 259 -0.79 11.99 11.20
C TYR A 259 0.39 12.04 12.16
N VAL A 260 1.55 12.30 11.59
CA VAL A 260 2.76 12.72 12.29
C VAL A 260 2.84 14.23 12.19
N SER A 261 3.02 14.91 13.32
CA SER A 261 3.12 16.38 13.31
C SER A 261 4.38 16.84 12.56
N GLU A 262 4.32 18.00 11.90
CA GLU A 262 5.52 18.57 11.26
C GLU A 262 6.66 18.76 12.27
N ALA A 263 6.33 19.11 13.52
CA ALA A 263 7.31 19.26 14.59
C ALA A 263 8.03 17.93 14.89
N THR A 264 7.29 16.81 14.98
CA THR A 264 7.87 15.47 15.17
C THR A 264 8.75 15.07 13.98
N ILE A 265 8.30 15.36 12.75
CA ILE A 265 9.10 15.07 11.55
C ILE A 265 10.40 15.87 11.57
N GLN A 266 10.32 17.18 11.87
CA GLN A 266 11.47 18.06 11.98
C GLN A 266 12.44 17.59 13.07
N GLU A 267 11.94 17.20 14.25
CA GLU A 267 12.74 16.64 15.33
C GLU A 267 13.54 15.41 14.86
N ILE A 268 12.88 14.44 14.20
CA ILE A 268 13.55 13.24 13.69
C ILE A 268 14.58 13.59 12.62
N GLU A 269 14.24 14.49 11.70
CA GLU A 269 15.13 14.93 10.64
C GLU A 269 16.36 15.69 11.16
N GLU A 270 16.18 16.52 12.19
CA GLU A 270 17.25 17.23 12.88
C GLU A 270 18.17 16.26 13.61
N LEU A 271 17.64 15.24 14.31
CA LEU A 271 18.43 14.21 14.96
C LEU A 271 19.35 13.47 13.96
N VAL A 272 18.83 13.12 12.78
CA VAL A 272 19.65 12.49 11.72
C VAL A 272 20.73 13.45 11.24
N LEU A 273 20.40 14.72 11.00
CA LEU A 273 21.36 15.72 10.54
C LEU A 273 22.46 15.98 11.57
N GLU A 274 22.11 16.13 12.85
CA GLU A 274 23.07 16.28 13.94
C GLU A 274 23.98 15.07 14.05
N LYS A 275 23.40 13.87 13.96
CA LYS A 275 24.18 12.63 13.98
C LYS A 275 25.15 12.57 12.81
N ARG A 276 24.71 12.89 11.60
CA ARG A 276 25.56 12.96 10.41
C ARG A 276 26.71 13.95 10.59
N ARG A 277 26.45 15.13 11.17
CA ARG A 277 27.45 16.18 11.45
C ARG A 277 28.43 15.80 12.55
N SER A 278 28.06 14.89 13.46
CA SER A 278 28.94 14.45 14.55
C SER A 278 30.15 13.63 14.09
N PHE A 279 30.10 13.04 12.89
CA PHE A 279 31.19 12.23 12.35
C PHE A 279 32.35 13.09 11.83
N ARG A 280 33.53 12.90 12.43
CA ARG A 280 34.75 13.69 12.14
C ARG A 280 35.42 13.39 10.80
N SER A 281 35.01 12.34 10.09
CA SER A 281 35.53 11.97 8.77
C SER A 281 34.56 11.05 8.02
N ALA A 282 34.69 11.00 6.69
CA ALA A 282 33.91 10.09 5.86
C ALA A 282 34.13 8.61 6.23
N GLY A 283 35.37 8.19 6.50
CA GLY A 283 35.65 6.82 6.92
C GLY A 283 35.13 6.46 8.32
N ALA A 284 34.98 7.44 9.22
CA ALA A 284 34.29 7.22 10.49
C ALA A 284 32.77 7.08 10.31
N PHE A 285 32.20 7.89 9.42
CA PHE A 285 30.79 7.80 9.05
C PHE A 285 30.46 6.45 8.41
N TYR A 286 31.14 6.07 7.33
CA TYR A 286 30.80 4.84 6.60
C TYR A 286 30.95 3.57 7.44
N ARG A 287 31.93 3.48 8.35
CA ARG A 287 32.04 2.34 9.28
C ARG A 287 30.87 2.21 10.26
N ALA A 288 30.22 3.33 10.58
CA ALA A 288 29.04 3.35 11.45
C ALA A 288 27.74 3.22 10.65
N PHE A 289 27.73 3.71 9.42
CA PHE A 289 26.61 3.59 8.49
C PHE A 289 26.46 2.15 7.99
N GLU A 290 27.56 1.52 7.58
CA GLU A 290 27.61 0.12 7.16
C GLU A 290 27.07 -0.80 8.26
N ASN A 291 25.94 -1.46 7.98
CA ASN A 291 25.15 -2.30 8.88
C ASN A 291 24.32 -1.56 9.95
N GLY A 292 24.04 -0.27 9.78
CA GLY A 292 23.14 0.49 10.65
C GLY A 292 23.65 0.73 12.09
N LYS A 293 24.95 0.52 12.38
CA LYS A 293 25.53 0.66 13.73
C LYS A 293 25.36 2.04 14.35
N TRP A 294 25.19 3.08 13.53
CA TRP A 294 24.95 4.42 14.03
C TRP A 294 23.61 4.52 14.80
N LEU A 295 22.63 3.66 14.49
CA LEU A 295 21.34 3.56 15.18
C LEU A 295 21.51 3.16 16.64
N ASP A 296 22.47 2.28 16.97
CA ASP A 296 22.75 1.81 18.34
C ASP A 296 23.13 2.95 19.31
N SER A 297 23.54 4.09 18.74
CA SER A 297 23.99 5.26 19.48
C SER A 297 23.02 6.44 19.41
N MET A 298 21.80 6.20 18.93
CA MET A 298 20.71 7.17 18.85
C MET A 298 19.74 6.96 20.02
N SER A 299 19.22 8.06 20.57
CA SER A 299 17.99 8.03 21.37
C SER A 299 16.85 8.41 20.45
N LEU A 300 16.12 7.43 19.94
CA LEU A 300 15.04 7.65 18.98
C LEU A 300 13.77 8.14 19.69
N PRO A 301 13.00 9.07 19.09
CA PRO A 301 11.69 9.45 19.61
C PRO A 301 10.75 8.25 19.70
N LYS A 302 9.93 8.20 20.76
CA LYS A 302 8.96 7.09 20.99
C LYS A 302 8.01 6.90 19.81
N ASP A 303 7.71 7.97 19.08
CA ASP A 303 6.83 7.91 17.91
C ASP A 303 7.33 6.93 16.83
N LEU A 304 8.65 6.73 16.69
CA LEU A 304 9.22 5.77 15.73
C LEU A 304 8.98 4.30 16.09
N GLU A 305 8.54 4.00 17.32
CA GLU A 305 8.11 2.64 17.69
C GLU A 305 6.85 2.22 16.91
N SER A 306 6.01 3.18 16.51
CA SER A 306 4.80 2.90 15.72
C SER A 306 5.14 2.70 14.26
N SER A 307 4.72 1.55 13.72
CA SER A 307 4.92 1.24 12.30
C SER A 307 4.17 2.24 11.38
N SER A 308 2.99 2.71 11.78
CA SER A 308 2.26 3.75 11.03
C SER A 308 3.09 5.02 10.85
N VAL A 309 3.78 5.45 11.91
CA VAL A 309 4.69 6.62 11.86
C VAL A 309 5.85 6.35 10.91
N ARG A 310 6.49 5.18 11.01
CA ARG A 310 7.59 4.81 10.11
C ARG A 310 7.16 4.77 8.65
N ARG A 311 5.95 4.28 8.34
CA ARG A 311 5.41 4.28 6.99
C ARG A 311 5.17 5.69 6.45
N ILE A 312 4.62 6.59 7.26
CA ILE A 312 4.44 8.02 6.91
C ILE A 312 5.79 8.63 6.53
N LEU A 313 6.80 8.44 7.38
CA LEU A 313 8.15 8.94 7.16
C LEU A 313 8.81 8.30 5.93
N LYS A 314 8.62 7.00 5.72
CA LYS A 314 9.08 6.27 4.54
C LYS A 314 8.58 6.94 3.26
N HIS A 315 7.27 7.12 3.10
CA HIS A 315 6.74 7.73 1.87
C HIS A 315 7.27 9.15 1.68
N LYS A 316 7.25 9.98 2.73
CA LYS A 316 7.81 11.34 2.66
C LYS A 316 9.26 11.33 2.19
N TRP A 317 10.11 10.50 2.78
CA TRP A 317 11.54 10.50 2.47
C TRP A 317 11.88 9.82 1.14
N LEU A 318 11.07 8.87 0.67
CA LEU A 318 11.16 8.33 -0.69
C LEU A 318 10.77 9.39 -1.74
N ASP A 319 9.71 10.15 -1.49
CA ASP A 319 9.23 11.20 -2.40
C ASP A 319 10.22 12.38 -2.49
N GLU A 320 10.91 12.69 -1.39
CA GLU A 320 11.92 13.76 -1.32
C GLU A 320 13.34 13.30 -1.70
N ALA A 321 13.53 12.01 -1.99
CA ALA A 321 14.83 11.47 -2.35
C ALA A 321 15.33 12.09 -3.67
N ASP A 322 16.49 12.74 -3.60
CA ASP A 322 17.15 13.36 -4.75
C ASP A 322 18.65 13.09 -4.68
N PHE A 323 19.09 12.04 -5.37
CA PHE A 323 20.48 11.62 -5.41
C PHE A 323 21.31 12.39 -6.43
N THR A 324 20.85 13.53 -6.96
CA THR A 324 21.63 14.40 -7.86
C THR A 324 22.31 15.56 -7.13
N ARG A 325 21.93 15.82 -5.86
CA ARG A 325 22.32 17.05 -5.14
C ARG A 325 23.77 17.03 -4.68
N SER A 326 24.11 16.12 -3.77
CA SER A 326 25.45 15.97 -3.22
C SER A 326 25.59 14.66 -2.45
N TYR A 327 26.83 14.17 -2.31
CA TYR A 327 27.14 13.02 -1.46
C TYR A 327 26.56 13.11 -0.04
N ASP A 328 26.63 14.30 0.58
CA ASP A 328 26.16 14.46 1.95
C ASP A 328 24.64 14.38 2.05
N TYR A 329 23.94 14.97 1.08
CA TYR A 329 22.48 14.87 0.98
C TYR A 329 22.03 13.42 0.79
N SER A 330 22.66 12.68 -0.14
CA SER A 330 22.38 11.27 -0.38
C SER A 330 22.58 10.42 0.88
N ASN A 331 23.69 10.64 1.60
CA ASN A 331 23.93 9.96 2.87
C ASN A 331 22.84 10.25 3.92
N VAL A 332 22.38 11.50 4.03
CA VAL A 332 21.29 11.87 4.96
C VAL A 332 19.98 11.20 4.58
N VAL A 333 19.64 11.17 3.28
CA VAL A 333 18.43 10.47 2.78
C VAL A 333 18.50 8.98 3.15
N LEU A 334 19.63 8.33 2.90
CA LEU A 334 19.78 6.90 3.20
C LEU A 334 19.80 6.62 4.71
N MET A 335 20.39 7.49 5.53
CA MET A 335 20.27 7.42 7.00
C MET A 335 18.81 7.52 7.45
N ARG A 336 18.02 8.42 6.86
CA ARG A 336 16.59 8.52 7.16
C ARG A 336 15.88 7.21 6.78
N LEU A 337 16.17 6.64 5.62
CA LEU A 337 15.57 5.38 5.18
C LEU A 337 15.96 4.18 6.06
N GLU A 338 17.16 4.17 6.67
CA GLU A 338 17.52 3.13 7.66
C GLU A 338 16.66 3.20 8.93
N LEU A 339 16.14 4.36 9.33
CA LEU A 339 15.22 4.48 10.47
C LEU A 339 13.86 3.80 10.23
N VAL A 340 13.49 3.65 8.97
CA VAL A 340 12.20 3.11 8.53
C VAL A 340 12.37 1.85 7.70
N ALA A 341 13.53 1.20 7.82
CA ALA A 341 13.92 0.08 6.96
C ALA A 341 12.97 -1.12 7.06
N GLU A 342 12.40 -1.36 8.23
CA GLU A 342 11.38 -2.40 8.46
C GLU A 342 10.14 -2.23 7.57
N GLU A 343 9.84 -0.99 7.13
CA GLU A 343 8.68 -0.68 6.30
C GLU A 343 8.98 -0.65 4.79
N LEU A 344 10.24 -0.79 4.39
CA LEU A 344 10.65 -0.76 2.98
C LEU A 344 10.31 -2.09 2.29
N ALA A 345 9.74 -1.99 1.10
CA ALA A 345 9.48 -3.14 0.22
C ALA A 345 10.47 -3.20 -0.96
N ALA A 346 10.49 -4.32 -1.67
CA ALA A 346 11.31 -4.46 -2.87
C ALA A 346 10.99 -3.42 -3.96
N ALA A 347 9.73 -2.98 -4.04
CA ALA A 347 9.32 -1.90 -4.93
C ALA A 347 9.96 -0.56 -4.54
N ASP A 348 10.07 -0.26 -3.24
CA ASP A 348 10.67 0.97 -2.73
C ASP A 348 12.18 1.02 -3.06
N LEU A 349 12.89 -0.09 -2.90
CA LEU A 349 14.31 -0.18 -3.29
C LEU A 349 14.51 -0.06 -4.80
N ASN A 350 13.60 -0.64 -5.59
CA ASN A 350 13.63 -0.49 -7.05
C ASN A 350 13.43 0.99 -7.46
N GLN A 351 12.48 1.69 -6.82
CA GLN A 351 12.22 3.11 -7.02
C GLN A 351 13.46 3.95 -6.71
N LEU A 352 14.16 3.68 -5.60
CA LEU A 352 15.40 4.37 -5.26
C LEU A 352 16.48 4.21 -6.34
N LEU A 353 16.62 3.01 -6.91
CA LEU A 353 17.56 2.74 -7.99
C LEU A 353 17.15 3.36 -9.34
N ASP A 354 15.89 3.74 -9.52
CA ASP A 354 15.42 4.45 -10.72
C ASP A 354 15.66 5.97 -10.64
N GLN A 355 15.98 6.50 -9.45
CA GLN A 355 16.26 7.92 -9.28
C GLN A 355 17.54 8.34 -10.01
N PRO A 356 17.57 9.55 -10.60
CA PRO A 356 18.79 10.08 -11.20
C PRO A 356 19.86 10.29 -10.12
N THR A 357 21.09 9.88 -10.42
CA THR A 357 22.22 9.99 -9.46
C THR A 357 23.28 11.00 -9.88
N ARG A 358 23.27 11.45 -11.14
CA ARG A 358 24.33 12.31 -11.68
C ARG A 358 23.98 13.79 -11.52
N ASP A 359 24.94 14.57 -11.01
CA ASP A 359 24.83 16.04 -10.94
C ASP A 359 24.93 16.69 -12.33
N ALA A 360 24.82 18.02 -12.38
CA ALA A 360 24.98 18.80 -13.61
C ALA A 360 26.35 18.64 -14.31
N ASN A 361 27.35 18.08 -13.61
CA ASN A 361 28.68 17.80 -14.14
C ASN A 361 28.85 16.32 -14.54
N GLY A 362 27.79 15.52 -14.47
CA GLY A 362 27.79 14.10 -14.79
C GLY A 362 28.43 13.21 -13.72
N ARG A 363 28.71 13.74 -12.52
CA ARG A 363 29.28 12.97 -11.41
C ARG A 363 28.18 12.28 -10.63
N ASP A 364 28.29 10.98 -10.44
CA ASP A 364 27.40 10.24 -9.55
C ASP A 364 27.51 10.82 -8.13
N GLN A 365 26.36 11.09 -7.50
CA GLN A 365 26.20 11.62 -6.15
C GLN A 365 25.49 10.63 -5.20
N ALA A 366 25.12 9.42 -5.64
CA ALA A 366 24.46 8.39 -4.83
C ALA A 366 25.41 7.67 -3.84
N ALA A 367 26.27 8.44 -3.18
CA ALA A 367 27.15 7.92 -2.14
C ALA A 367 26.33 7.32 -0.99
N GLY A 368 26.82 6.19 -0.47
CA GLY A 368 26.13 5.42 0.56
C GLY A 368 25.08 4.43 0.05
N MET A 369 24.68 4.47 -1.24
CA MET A 369 23.66 3.56 -1.76
C MET A 369 24.05 2.08 -1.60
N LEU A 370 25.30 1.73 -1.92
CA LEU A 370 25.78 0.35 -1.73
C LEU A 370 25.76 -0.09 -0.25
N PRO A 371 26.39 0.64 0.71
CA PRO A 371 26.29 0.30 2.13
C PRO A 371 24.85 0.19 2.66
N PHE A 372 23.95 1.05 2.18
CA PHE A 372 22.53 0.99 2.53
C PHE A 372 21.87 -0.30 2.03
N LEU A 373 22.10 -0.67 0.76
CA LEU A 373 21.54 -1.89 0.19
C LEU A 373 22.15 -3.16 0.80
N GLU A 374 23.43 -3.12 1.19
CA GLU A 374 24.07 -4.19 1.97
C GLU A 374 23.42 -4.35 3.35
N PHE A 375 23.10 -3.24 4.03
CA PHE A 375 22.32 -3.26 5.26
C PHE A 375 20.93 -3.86 5.04
N MET A 376 20.22 -3.43 4.00
CA MET A 376 18.90 -4.00 3.65
C MET A 376 18.99 -5.49 3.35
N GLN A 377 20.00 -5.94 2.59
CA GLN A 377 20.19 -7.36 2.27
C GLN A 377 20.48 -8.18 3.53
N GLN A 378 21.26 -7.65 4.46
CA GLN A 378 21.60 -8.36 5.69
C GLN A 378 20.41 -8.47 6.65
N LYS A 379 19.63 -7.39 6.79
CA LYS A 379 18.57 -7.28 7.81
C LYS A 379 17.19 -7.68 7.30
N TYR A 380 16.89 -7.38 6.04
CA TYR A 380 15.59 -7.51 5.39
C TYR A 380 15.74 -8.15 3.99
N PRO A 381 16.28 -9.38 3.90
CA PRO A 381 16.64 -10.01 2.63
C PRO A 381 15.47 -10.15 1.64
N GLU A 382 14.23 -10.23 2.13
CA GLU A 382 12.99 -10.27 1.34
C GLU A 382 12.74 -9.01 0.51
N THR A 383 13.37 -7.88 0.87
CA THR A 383 13.27 -6.62 0.13
C THR A 383 14.18 -6.59 -1.09
N ILE A 384 15.12 -7.54 -1.22
CA ILE A 384 16.10 -7.54 -2.28
C ILE A 384 15.52 -8.18 -3.54
N SER A 385 15.31 -7.35 -4.57
CA SER A 385 14.86 -7.80 -5.88
C SER A 385 16.03 -8.24 -6.78
N PRO A 386 15.79 -8.98 -7.87
CA PRO A 386 16.83 -9.29 -8.87
C PRO A 386 17.48 -8.04 -9.49
N LYS A 387 16.77 -6.91 -9.51
CA LYS A 387 17.32 -5.63 -9.98
C LYS A 387 18.36 -5.10 -8.98
N VAL A 388 18.02 -5.13 -7.69
CA VAL A 388 18.90 -4.69 -6.60
C VAL A 388 20.14 -5.58 -6.51
N GLU A 389 19.98 -6.91 -6.59
CA GLU A 389 21.12 -7.86 -6.63
C GLU A 389 22.08 -7.56 -7.77
N ARG A 390 21.55 -7.35 -8.98
CA ARG A 390 22.38 -7.04 -10.15
C ARG A 390 23.15 -5.75 -9.94
N TRP A 391 22.45 -4.70 -9.50
CA TRP A 391 23.06 -3.40 -9.25
C TRP A 391 24.20 -3.51 -8.22
N MET A 392 23.98 -4.18 -7.08
CA MET A 392 25.02 -4.36 -6.06
C MET A 392 26.23 -5.14 -6.61
N SER A 393 25.99 -6.19 -7.40
CA SER A 393 27.08 -6.99 -7.98
C SER A 393 27.97 -6.19 -8.93
N GLU A 394 27.39 -5.26 -9.69
CA GLU A 394 28.11 -4.37 -10.61
C GLU A 394 29.01 -3.38 -9.84
N GLN A 395 28.56 -2.89 -8.68
CA GLN A 395 29.32 -1.96 -7.85
C GLN A 395 30.51 -2.62 -7.11
N THR A 396 30.41 -3.91 -6.78
CA THR A 396 31.52 -4.65 -6.11
C THR A 396 32.65 -5.09 -7.04
N LEU A 397 32.47 -4.94 -8.37
CA LEU A 397 33.47 -5.30 -9.39
C LEU A 397 34.35 -4.11 -9.82
N GLU A 398 33.98 -2.89 -9.45
CA GLU A 398 34.76 -1.64 -9.63
C GLU A 398 35.63 -1.33 -8.40
#